data_AF-E0MSR4-F1
#
_entry.id   AF-E0MSR4-F1
#
_cell.length_a   1.000
_cell.length_b   1.000
_cell.length_c   1.000
_cell.angle_alpha   90.00
_cell.angle_beta   90.00
_cell.angle_gamma   90.00
#
_symmetry.space_group_name_H-M   'P 1'
#
loop_
_entity.id
_entity.type
_entity.pdbx_description
1 polymer ?
#
loop_
_entity_poly.entity_id
_entity_poly.type
_entity_poly.pdbx_seq_one_letter_code
_entity_poly.pdbx_strand_id
1 'polypeptide(L)'
;MLWTTVNQTVELGWDFYLPVILFVALIALAVPVWAAIGATAILMLTMSGDLPLSLVGESLFTGIDAFALTAVPLFILTGDVLVRTGLSRKFLDVAEALTCFTKGGFGSATVLVCGMFAAISGSDAAGAAAVGRMTIDRLVESGYPRPYACALVAAGACTGILIPPSIAYIIIGLVLGISASTLFLAAVIPGIAILLSILITNLIVNRIYLYEGGGTLSFGEWLSNLGRSLKSGWYAFIVPGIIFYGIFSGRLTPTEAGALAVVVTIIMGFILKTLRLSDFPAMLVTSAKVNGVILPIIAFSAPLAEALAIMGVPQGFVTSVTALTEDPYILILLMIGILIAAGCVMETTPNIVILAPILKPLADNIGMNEIQFCIMMITALGVGFITPPLGLNLFVVSGITGESILKIAARAVPFVLCMFVVVLLIAYVPALSTSLLPEIYQ
;
A
#
# COMPACT_ATOMS: atom_id res chain seq x y z
N MET A 1 -42.58 20.09 2.42
CA MET A 1 -41.78 20.24 1.19
C MET A 1 -40.36 19.66 1.29
N LEU A 2 -39.97 18.97 2.38
CA LEU A 2 -38.62 18.42 2.56
C LEU A 2 -38.48 16.92 2.25
N TRP A 3 -39.54 16.27 1.76
CA TRP A 3 -39.58 14.82 1.50
C TRP A 3 -39.58 14.46 0.01
N THR A 4 -39.56 15.46 -0.88
CA THR A 4 -39.63 15.27 -2.34
C THR A 4 -38.26 15.18 -3.02
N THR A 5 -37.15 15.30 -2.29
CA THR A 5 -35.79 15.24 -2.84
C THR A 5 -35.12 13.86 -2.75
N VAL A 6 -35.75 12.86 -2.12
CA VAL A 6 -35.16 11.51 -1.96
C VAL A 6 -35.34 10.63 -3.22
N ASN A 7 -36.15 11.06 -4.18
CA ASN A 7 -36.45 10.31 -5.41
C ASN A 7 -35.84 10.92 -6.69
N GLN A 8 -34.74 11.65 -6.61
CA GLN A 8 -33.91 11.82 -7.82
C GLN A 8 -33.15 10.51 -8.04
N THR A 9 -33.74 9.61 -8.83
CA THR A 9 -32.97 8.57 -9.50
C THR A 9 -31.88 9.28 -10.29
N VAL A 10 -30.62 9.06 -9.91
CA VAL A 10 -29.48 9.55 -10.68
C VAL A 10 -29.53 8.84 -12.02
N GLU A 11 -30.13 9.49 -13.03
CA GLU A 11 -30.14 9.00 -14.40
C GLU A 11 -28.79 9.33 -15.01
N LEU A 12 -27.88 8.36 -14.97
CA LEU A 12 -26.59 8.46 -15.64
C LEU A 12 -26.81 8.37 -17.14
N GLY A 13 -26.38 9.39 -17.88
CA GLY A 13 -26.47 9.43 -19.33
C GLY A 13 -25.23 8.85 -20.02
N TRP A 14 -25.15 9.07 -21.34
CA TRP A 14 -23.97 8.71 -22.12
C TRP A 14 -22.73 9.54 -21.77
N ASP A 15 -22.92 10.70 -21.14
CA ASP A 15 -21.90 11.50 -20.49
C ASP A 15 -21.18 10.76 -19.35
N PHE A 16 -21.81 9.77 -18.72
CA PHE A 16 -21.16 8.85 -17.79
C PHE A 16 -20.68 7.56 -18.47
N TYR A 17 -21.58 6.87 -19.20
CA TYR A 17 -21.27 5.54 -19.73
C TYR A 17 -20.17 5.55 -20.79
N LEU A 18 -20.11 6.56 -21.67
CA LEU A 18 -19.10 6.61 -22.73
C LEU A 18 -17.68 6.78 -22.17
N PRO A 19 -17.40 7.72 -21.24
CA PRO A 19 -16.11 7.78 -20.56
C PRO A 19 -15.74 6.49 -19.81
N VAL A 20 -16.68 5.84 -19.13
CA VAL A 20 -16.39 4.58 -18.43
C VAL A 20 -16.04 3.46 -19.43
N ILE A 21 -16.74 3.36 -20.56
CA ILE A 21 -16.40 2.40 -21.62
C ILE A 21 -15.01 2.71 -22.19
N LEU A 22 -14.70 3.99 -22.42
CA LEU A 22 -13.37 4.41 -22.85
C LEU A 22 -12.30 3.99 -21.84
N PHE A 23 -12.53 4.24 -20.54
CA PHE A 23 -11.63 3.82 -19.48
C PHE A 23 -11.34 2.32 -19.55
N VAL A 24 -12.40 1.49 -19.55
CA VAL A 24 -12.27 0.03 -19.61
C VAL A 24 -11.55 -0.41 -20.89
N ALA A 25 -11.85 0.19 -22.03
CA ALA A 25 -11.18 -0.11 -23.30
C ALA A 25 -9.69 0.26 -23.27
N LEU A 26 -9.32 1.42 -22.71
CA LEU A 26 -7.93 1.85 -22.59
C LEU A 26 -7.14 0.91 -21.65
N ILE A 27 -7.74 0.50 -20.53
CA ILE A 27 -7.13 -0.48 -19.62
C ILE A 27 -6.96 -1.84 -20.32
N ALA A 28 -7.97 -2.30 -21.08
CA ALA A 28 -7.90 -3.55 -21.84
C ALA A 28 -6.81 -3.52 -22.93
N LEU A 29 -6.54 -2.34 -23.51
CA LEU A 29 -5.46 -2.11 -24.46
C LEU A 29 -4.08 -1.89 -23.80
N ALA A 30 -3.97 -2.09 -22.49
CA ALA A 30 -2.76 -1.89 -21.69
C ALA A 30 -2.18 -0.46 -21.78
N VAL A 31 -3.05 0.54 -22.01
CA VAL A 31 -2.67 1.95 -21.93
C VAL A 31 -2.34 2.30 -20.47
N PRO A 32 -1.31 3.12 -20.20
CA PRO A 32 -0.98 3.55 -18.84
C PRO A 32 -2.20 4.12 -18.10
N VAL A 33 -2.41 3.67 -16.87
CA VAL A 33 -3.61 4.00 -16.07
C VAL A 33 -3.82 5.51 -15.92
N TRP A 34 -2.74 6.27 -15.73
CA TRP A 34 -2.83 7.73 -15.63
C TRP A 34 -3.39 8.39 -16.88
N ALA A 35 -3.07 7.86 -18.07
CA ALA A 35 -3.58 8.36 -19.34
C ALA A 35 -5.05 7.95 -19.54
N ALA A 36 -5.41 6.73 -19.10
CA ALA A 36 -6.80 6.28 -19.11
C ALA A 36 -7.68 7.15 -18.20
N ILE A 37 -7.23 7.44 -16.97
CA ILE A 37 -7.91 8.34 -16.03
C ILE A 37 -8.03 9.74 -16.63
N GLY A 38 -6.94 10.30 -17.17
CA GLY A 38 -6.96 11.66 -17.74
C GLY A 38 -7.88 11.79 -18.95
N ALA A 39 -7.85 10.83 -19.88
CA ALA A 39 -8.75 10.81 -21.03
C ALA A 39 -10.22 10.68 -20.60
N THR A 40 -10.49 9.85 -19.58
CA THR A 40 -11.82 9.65 -19.02
C THR A 40 -12.32 10.93 -18.35
N ALA A 41 -11.52 11.55 -17.49
CA ALA A 41 -11.87 12.80 -16.81
C ALA A 41 -12.16 13.93 -17.80
N ILE A 42 -11.31 14.11 -18.82
CA ILE A 42 -11.50 15.13 -19.85
C ILE A 42 -12.77 14.84 -20.67
N LEU A 43 -12.98 13.60 -21.10
CA LEU A 43 -14.18 13.26 -21.87
C LEU A 43 -15.45 13.48 -21.04
N MET A 44 -15.44 13.07 -19.78
CA MET A 44 -16.56 13.22 -18.86
C MET A 44 -16.91 14.70 -18.65
N LEU A 45 -15.92 15.57 -18.40
CA LEU A 45 -16.12 17.02 -18.26
C LEU A 45 -16.62 17.68 -19.55
N THR A 46 -16.10 17.26 -20.72
CA THR A 46 -16.52 17.85 -22.00
C THR A 46 -17.92 17.41 -22.42
N MET A 47 -18.34 16.20 -22.03
CA MET A 47 -19.67 15.68 -22.34
C MET A 47 -20.74 16.18 -21.37
N SER A 48 -20.42 16.32 -20.08
CA SER A 48 -21.39 16.85 -19.11
C SER A 48 -21.67 18.33 -19.37
N GLY A 49 -20.66 19.08 -19.82
CA GLY A 49 -20.79 20.50 -20.16
C GLY A 49 -20.94 21.42 -18.94
N ASP A 50 -20.86 20.86 -17.73
CA ASP A 50 -21.06 21.59 -16.47
C ASP A 50 -19.86 22.44 -16.07
N LEU A 51 -18.66 22.08 -16.54
CA LEU A 51 -17.41 22.73 -16.17
C LEU A 51 -16.59 23.16 -17.39
N PRO A 52 -15.99 24.35 -17.38
CA PRO A 52 -15.15 24.80 -18.46
C PRO A 52 -13.86 23.96 -18.53
N LEU A 53 -13.41 23.64 -19.74
CA LEU A 53 -12.13 22.93 -19.97
C LEU A 53 -10.92 23.63 -19.34
N SER A 54 -10.99 24.94 -19.08
CA SER A 54 -9.96 25.67 -18.35
C SER A 54 -9.75 25.16 -16.93
N LEU A 55 -10.80 24.61 -16.31
CA LEU A 55 -10.72 23.98 -15.00
C LEU A 55 -9.75 22.80 -15.02
N VAL A 56 -9.70 22.01 -16.10
CA VAL A 56 -8.73 20.92 -16.24
C VAL A 56 -7.30 21.44 -16.09
N GLY A 57 -6.98 22.58 -16.70
CA GLY A 57 -5.65 23.19 -16.59
C GLY A 57 -5.31 23.62 -15.15
N GLU A 58 -6.26 24.22 -14.44
CA GLU A 58 -6.10 24.65 -13.06
C GLU A 58 -6.05 23.48 -12.07
N SER A 59 -6.97 22.51 -12.18
CA SER A 59 -7.03 21.31 -11.34
C SER A 59 -5.79 20.43 -11.50
N LEU A 60 -5.21 20.36 -12.70
CA LEU A 60 -3.95 19.66 -12.94
C LEU A 60 -2.78 20.27 -12.13
N PHE A 61 -2.74 21.60 -12.02
CA PHE A 61 -1.67 22.29 -11.28
C PHE A 61 -1.92 22.26 -9.77
N THR A 62 -3.14 22.58 -9.34
CA THR A 62 -3.52 22.59 -7.92
C THR A 62 -3.51 21.19 -7.30
N GLY A 63 -3.87 20.16 -8.06
CA GLY A 63 -3.84 18.76 -7.60
C GLY A 63 -2.44 18.23 -7.30
N ILE A 64 -1.41 18.72 -8.02
CA ILE A 64 0.00 18.34 -7.77
C ILE A 64 0.70 19.27 -6.78
N ASP A 65 0.20 20.50 -6.58
CA ASP A 65 0.77 21.50 -5.68
C ASP A 65 0.34 21.27 -4.22
N ALA A 66 0.57 20.04 -3.73
CA ALA A 66 0.28 19.64 -2.36
C ALA A 66 1.57 19.28 -1.63
N PHE A 67 1.87 19.99 -0.53
CA PHE A 67 3.08 19.77 0.27
C PHE A 67 3.24 18.30 0.71
N ALA A 68 2.14 17.63 1.04
CA ALA A 68 2.14 16.22 1.44
C ALA A 68 2.66 15.28 0.33
N LEU A 69 2.47 15.62 -0.95
CA LEU A 69 2.93 14.79 -2.07
C LEU A 69 4.45 14.80 -2.23
N THR A 70 5.15 15.81 -1.73
CA THR A 70 6.62 15.85 -1.75
C THR A 70 7.24 14.76 -0.88
N ALA A 71 6.52 14.22 0.11
CA ALA A 71 6.97 13.08 0.90
C ALA A 71 7.14 11.80 0.05
N VAL A 72 6.30 11.61 -0.97
CA VAL A 72 6.32 10.43 -1.86
C VAL A 72 7.68 10.24 -2.56
N PRO A 73 8.22 11.21 -3.34
CA PRO A 73 9.57 11.10 -3.91
C PRO A 73 10.64 10.81 -2.86
N LEU A 74 10.55 11.46 -1.70
CA LEU A 74 11.57 11.42 -0.66
C LEU A 74 11.63 10.04 0.01
N PHE A 75 10.49 9.42 0.30
CA PHE A 75 10.44 8.05 0.83
C PHE A 75 10.87 7.02 -0.22
N ILE A 76 10.45 7.18 -1.48
CA ILE A 76 10.91 6.30 -2.57
C ILE A 76 12.43 6.40 -2.75
N LEU A 77 12.96 7.63 -2.77
CA LEU A 77 14.40 7.87 -2.89
C LEU A 77 15.15 7.29 -1.68
N THR A 78 14.65 7.50 -0.46
CA THR A 78 15.22 6.91 0.76
C THR A 78 15.31 5.39 0.63
N GLY A 79 14.24 4.73 0.17
CA GLY A 79 14.24 3.28 -0.09
C GLY A 79 15.31 2.85 -1.10
N ASP A 80 15.42 3.54 -2.24
CA ASP A 80 16.44 3.21 -3.26
C ASP A 80 17.87 3.42 -2.74
N VAL A 81 18.13 4.54 -2.04
CA VAL A 81 19.44 4.81 -1.40
C VAL A 81 19.78 3.71 -0.40
N LEU A 82 18.80 3.27 0.40
CA LEU A 82 18.98 2.25 1.43
C LEU A 82 19.37 0.89 0.83
N VAL A 83 18.74 0.52 -0.29
CA VAL A 83 19.11 -0.71 -1.03
C VAL A 83 20.54 -0.60 -1.57
N ARG A 84 20.90 0.52 -2.20
CA ARG A 84 22.24 0.73 -2.79
C ARG A 84 23.36 0.77 -1.77
N THR A 85 23.09 1.37 -0.61
CA THR A 85 24.07 1.44 0.49
C THR A 85 24.31 0.10 1.17
N GLY A 86 23.51 -0.91 0.87
CA GLY A 86 23.59 -2.24 1.49
C GLY A 86 22.99 -2.31 2.89
N LEU A 87 22.35 -1.24 3.37
CA LEU A 87 21.68 -1.21 4.67
C LEU A 87 20.51 -2.20 4.75
N SER A 88 19.85 -2.48 3.63
CA SER A 88 18.80 -3.50 3.55
C SER A 88 19.30 -4.91 3.91
N ARG A 89 20.57 -5.21 3.60
CA ARG A 89 21.20 -6.49 4.00
C ARG A 89 21.37 -6.57 5.51
N LYS A 90 21.64 -5.44 6.18
CA LYS A 90 21.73 -5.41 7.64
C LYS A 90 20.39 -5.60 8.33
N PHE A 91 19.29 -5.14 7.73
CA PHE A 91 17.96 -5.50 8.21
C PHE A 91 17.71 -7.00 8.11
N LEU A 92 18.12 -7.62 7.00
CA LEU A 92 18.02 -9.07 6.83
C LEU A 92 18.90 -9.83 7.84
N ASP A 93 20.16 -9.42 8.06
CA ASP A 93 21.04 -10.02 9.06
C ASP A 93 20.42 -10.00 10.47
N VAL A 94 19.75 -8.91 10.84
CA VAL A 94 19.08 -8.77 12.14
C VAL A 94 17.77 -9.54 12.18
N ALA A 95 16.97 -9.51 11.12
CA ALA A 95 15.72 -10.27 11.04
C ALA A 95 15.97 -11.79 11.12
N GLU A 96 17.02 -12.28 10.44
CA GLU A 96 17.49 -13.66 10.55
C GLU A 96 17.90 -13.98 11.98
N ALA A 97 18.72 -13.14 12.62
CA ALA A 97 19.14 -13.35 14.00
C ALA A 97 17.96 -13.31 15.00
N LEU A 98 16.91 -12.52 14.72
CA LEU A 98 15.70 -12.48 15.53
C LEU A 98 14.88 -13.77 15.40
N THR A 99 14.89 -14.43 14.24
CA THR A 99 13.94 -15.51 13.92
C THR A 99 14.59 -16.90 13.87
N CYS A 100 15.92 -16.98 13.95
CA CYS A 100 16.68 -18.22 13.82
C CYS A 100 16.37 -19.29 14.88
N PHE A 101 15.69 -18.96 15.98
CA PHE A 101 15.24 -19.93 16.98
C PHE A 101 13.99 -20.72 16.57
N THR A 102 13.28 -20.30 15.50
CA THR A 102 12.03 -20.91 15.06
C THR A 102 12.23 -21.86 13.89
N LYS A 103 11.42 -22.94 13.81
CA LYS A 103 11.32 -23.77 12.61
C LYS A 103 10.59 -22.95 11.53
N GLY A 104 11.34 -22.43 10.56
CA GLY A 104 10.86 -21.42 9.59
C GLY A 104 11.53 -20.06 9.72
N GLY A 105 12.70 -20.01 10.39
CA GLY A 105 13.41 -18.78 10.70
C GLY A 105 13.63 -17.90 9.48
N PHE A 106 14.14 -18.43 8.36
CA PHE A 106 14.41 -17.61 7.19
C PHE A 106 13.13 -17.09 6.50
N GLY A 107 12.06 -17.87 6.49
CA GLY A 107 10.74 -17.41 6.04
C GLY A 107 10.20 -16.27 6.89
N SER A 108 10.25 -16.41 8.22
CA SER A 108 9.85 -15.35 9.15
C SER A 108 10.77 -14.12 9.05
N ALA A 109 12.08 -14.30 8.88
CA ALA A 109 13.02 -13.21 8.63
C ALA A 109 12.62 -12.42 7.39
N THR A 110 12.24 -13.11 6.31
CA THR A 110 11.81 -12.49 5.05
C THR A 110 10.58 -11.60 5.28
N VAL A 111 9.58 -12.09 6.01
CA VAL A 111 8.37 -11.30 6.34
C VAL A 111 8.73 -10.07 7.18
N LEU A 112 9.60 -10.21 8.19
CA LEU A 112 10.05 -9.09 9.00
C LEU A 112 10.80 -8.05 8.17
N VAL A 113 11.67 -8.48 7.24
CA VAL A 113 12.37 -7.57 6.33
C VAL A 113 11.39 -6.85 5.42
N CYS A 114 10.36 -7.52 4.90
CA CYS A 114 9.30 -6.84 4.16
C CYS A 114 8.67 -5.73 5.00
N GLY A 115 8.29 -6.03 6.25
CA GLY A 115 7.69 -5.02 7.15
C GLY A 115 8.63 -3.87 7.52
N MET A 116 9.92 -4.15 7.74
CA MET A 116 10.92 -3.13 7.99
C MET A 116 11.18 -2.25 6.75
N PHE A 117 11.21 -2.85 5.57
CA PHE A 117 11.38 -2.12 4.31
C PHE A 117 10.14 -1.28 3.97
N ALA A 118 8.95 -1.81 4.26
CA ALA A 118 7.67 -1.13 4.13
C ALA A 118 7.65 0.18 4.91
N ALA A 119 8.09 0.15 6.17
CA ALA A 119 8.17 1.32 7.04
C ALA A 119 9.21 2.38 6.62
N ILE A 120 9.84 2.22 5.46
CA ILE A 120 10.82 3.18 4.91
C ILE A 120 10.42 3.61 3.51
N SER A 121 10.15 2.65 2.62
CA SER A 121 9.85 2.94 1.22
C SER A 121 8.40 3.37 1.01
N GLY A 122 7.47 2.88 1.85
CA GLY A 122 6.03 3.08 1.69
C GLY A 122 5.47 2.56 0.36
N SER A 123 6.22 1.69 -0.35
CA SER A 123 5.92 1.23 -1.70
C SER A 123 5.93 -0.30 -1.80
N ASP A 124 4.78 -0.84 -2.16
CA ASP A 124 4.50 -2.26 -2.29
C ASP A 124 5.32 -2.94 -3.41
N ALA A 125 5.15 -2.50 -4.66
CA ALA A 125 5.87 -3.04 -5.82
C ALA A 125 7.40 -2.94 -5.69
N ALA A 126 7.91 -1.83 -5.15
CA ALA A 126 9.33 -1.66 -4.92
C ALA A 126 9.84 -2.62 -3.83
N GLY A 127 9.06 -2.82 -2.76
CA GLY A 127 9.33 -3.79 -1.70
C GLY A 127 9.39 -5.23 -2.24
N ALA A 128 8.39 -5.64 -3.01
CA ALA A 128 8.35 -6.97 -3.63
C ALA A 128 9.58 -7.22 -4.52
N ALA A 129 9.98 -6.25 -5.34
CA ALA A 129 11.14 -6.37 -6.22
C ALA A 129 12.49 -6.34 -5.45
N ALA A 130 12.60 -5.52 -4.41
CA ALA A 130 13.83 -5.40 -3.62
C ALA A 130 14.05 -6.62 -2.72
N VAL A 131 13.06 -6.97 -1.90
CA VAL A 131 13.14 -8.09 -0.97
C VAL A 131 13.13 -9.42 -1.74
N GLY A 132 12.34 -9.52 -2.81
CA GLY A 132 12.30 -10.73 -3.65
C GLY A 132 13.66 -11.10 -4.24
N ARG A 133 14.38 -10.13 -4.82
CA ARG A 133 15.74 -10.35 -5.35
C ARG A 133 16.77 -10.74 -4.28
N MET A 134 16.51 -10.43 -3.01
CA MET A 134 17.42 -10.74 -1.90
C MET A 134 17.11 -12.07 -1.22
N THR A 135 15.86 -12.53 -1.25
CA THR A 135 15.38 -13.60 -0.35
C THR A 135 14.84 -14.83 -1.07
N ILE A 136 14.29 -14.72 -2.30
CA ILE A 136 13.60 -15.85 -2.93
C ILE A 136 14.54 -17.03 -3.18
N ASP A 137 15.71 -16.80 -3.79
CA ASP A 137 16.63 -17.90 -4.07
C ASP A 137 17.17 -18.53 -2.76
N ARG A 138 17.42 -17.72 -1.73
CA ARG A 138 17.81 -18.21 -0.39
C ARG A 138 16.69 -18.99 0.31
N LEU A 139 15.42 -18.62 0.10
CA LEU A 139 14.26 -19.38 0.59
C LEU A 139 14.22 -20.75 -0.09
N VAL A 140 14.47 -20.79 -1.40
CA VAL A 140 14.52 -22.05 -2.16
C VAL A 140 15.67 -22.93 -1.68
N GLU A 141 16.87 -22.36 -1.47
CA GLU A 141 18.01 -23.07 -0.88
C GLU A 141 17.72 -23.60 0.53
N SER A 142 16.88 -22.90 1.30
CA SER A 142 16.45 -23.31 2.64
C SER A 142 15.34 -24.38 2.63
N GLY A 143 14.83 -24.77 1.46
CA GLY A 143 13.86 -25.85 1.27
C GLY A 143 12.44 -25.42 0.91
N TYR A 144 12.16 -24.11 0.79
CA TYR A 144 10.84 -23.64 0.36
C TYR A 144 10.61 -23.90 -1.14
N PRO A 145 9.44 -24.42 -1.54
CA PRO A 145 9.07 -24.49 -2.95
C PRO A 145 9.09 -23.08 -3.57
N ARG A 146 9.71 -22.91 -4.74
CA ARG A 146 9.84 -21.61 -5.41
C ARG A 146 8.51 -20.84 -5.53
N PRO A 147 7.37 -21.45 -5.95
CA PRO A 147 6.10 -20.74 -5.99
C PRO A 147 5.61 -20.26 -4.61
N TYR A 148 5.93 -20.99 -3.54
CA TYR A 148 5.60 -20.58 -2.18
C TYR A 148 6.52 -19.46 -1.69
N ALA A 149 7.83 -19.54 -1.95
CA ALA A 149 8.77 -18.46 -1.65
C ALA A 149 8.35 -17.15 -2.33
N CYS A 150 7.91 -17.24 -3.59
CA CYS A 150 7.33 -16.11 -4.32
C CYS A 150 6.06 -15.57 -3.65
N ALA A 151 5.14 -16.45 -3.24
CA ALA A 151 3.89 -16.05 -2.58
C ALA A 151 4.13 -15.41 -1.21
N LEU A 152 5.09 -15.91 -0.43
CA LEU A 152 5.49 -15.35 0.85
C LEU A 152 6.04 -13.94 0.70
N VAL A 153 6.91 -13.70 -0.28
CA VAL A 153 7.44 -12.36 -0.57
C VAL A 153 6.33 -11.45 -1.08
N ALA A 154 5.47 -11.93 -1.97
CA ALA A 154 4.34 -11.14 -2.49
C ALA A 154 3.39 -10.70 -1.36
N ALA A 155 3.06 -11.60 -0.43
CA ALA A 155 2.24 -11.29 0.74
C ALA A 155 2.97 -10.36 1.72
N GLY A 156 4.25 -10.62 2.01
CA GLY A 156 5.07 -9.76 2.84
C GLY A 156 5.17 -8.34 2.29
N ALA A 157 5.31 -8.19 0.96
CA ALA A 157 5.39 -6.90 0.31
C ALA A 157 4.13 -6.05 0.48
N CYS A 158 2.94 -6.66 0.61
CA CYS A 158 1.67 -5.95 0.90
C CYS A 158 1.76 -5.06 2.14
N THR A 159 2.65 -5.38 3.09
CA THR A 159 2.91 -4.49 4.22
C THR A 159 3.43 -3.10 3.81
N GLY A 160 3.99 -2.96 2.61
CA GLY A 160 4.48 -1.72 1.99
C GLY A 160 3.45 -0.61 1.90
N ILE A 161 2.18 -0.94 1.64
CA ILE A 161 1.10 0.04 1.63
C ILE A 161 0.39 0.18 2.99
N LEU A 162 0.72 -0.68 3.97
CA LEU A 162 -0.04 -0.81 5.23
C LEU A 162 0.72 -0.33 6.46
N ILE A 163 2.02 -0.57 6.52
CA ILE A 163 2.87 -0.15 7.63
C ILE A 163 3.30 1.30 7.37
N PRO A 164 2.99 2.23 8.27
CA PRO A 164 3.36 3.63 8.13
C PRO A 164 4.88 3.84 8.32
N PRO A 165 5.47 4.88 7.68
CA PRO A 165 4.88 5.76 6.67
C PRO A 165 4.59 5.05 5.35
N SER A 166 3.43 5.33 4.74
CA SER A 166 3.04 4.74 3.46
C SER A 166 2.50 5.78 2.48
N ILE A 167 2.82 5.60 1.20
CA ILE A 167 2.34 6.45 0.11
C ILE A 167 0.80 6.40 0.05
N ALA A 168 0.20 5.23 0.24
CA ALA A 168 -1.25 5.05 0.15
C ALA A 168 -2.01 5.96 1.13
N TYR A 169 -1.55 6.08 2.38
CA TYR A 169 -2.15 6.97 3.37
C TYR A 169 -1.96 8.46 3.05
N ILE A 170 -0.85 8.84 2.41
CA ILE A 170 -0.66 10.22 1.93
C ILE A 170 -1.69 10.54 0.85
N ILE A 171 -1.90 9.62 -0.10
CA ILE A 171 -2.83 9.83 -1.21
C ILE A 171 -4.28 9.86 -0.73
N ILE A 172 -4.72 8.90 0.08
CA ILE A 172 -6.11 8.91 0.57
C ILE A 172 -6.38 10.12 1.48
N GLY A 173 -5.38 10.54 2.28
CA GLY A 173 -5.47 11.74 3.08
C GLY A 173 -5.61 13.00 2.22
N LEU A 174 -4.89 13.08 1.10
CA LEU A 174 -5.06 14.17 0.14
C LEU A 174 -6.45 14.16 -0.50
N VAL A 175 -6.93 12.98 -0.93
CA VAL A 175 -8.22 12.83 -1.63
C VAL A 175 -9.41 13.14 -0.72
N LEU A 176 -9.36 12.71 0.55
CA LEU A 176 -10.45 12.90 1.51
C LEU A 176 -10.26 14.11 2.45
N GLY A 177 -9.15 14.85 2.32
CA GLY A 177 -8.87 16.00 3.17
C GLY A 177 -8.46 15.64 4.61
N ILE A 178 -7.91 14.44 4.84
CA ILE A 178 -7.47 13.94 6.14
C ILE A 178 -5.95 14.08 6.27
N SER A 179 -5.47 14.49 7.44
CA SER A 179 -4.02 14.57 7.68
C SER A 179 -3.33 13.21 7.55
N ALA A 180 -2.27 13.15 6.73
CA ALA A 180 -1.46 11.94 6.57
C ALA A 180 -0.82 11.47 7.89
N SER A 181 -0.46 12.38 8.79
CA SER A 181 0.10 12.01 10.10
C SER A 181 -0.92 11.30 10.99
N THR A 182 -2.19 11.71 10.93
CA THR A 182 -3.31 11.05 11.63
C THR A 182 -3.52 9.64 11.10
N LEU A 183 -3.54 9.48 9.77
CA LEU A 183 -3.67 8.18 9.12
C LEU A 183 -2.47 7.26 9.43
N PHE A 184 -1.25 7.80 9.49
CA PHE A 184 -0.08 7.03 9.90
C PHE A 184 -0.21 6.51 11.34
N LEU A 185 -0.73 7.31 12.27
CA LEU A 185 -0.95 6.87 13.65
C LEU A 185 -2.02 5.77 13.74
N ALA A 186 -3.14 5.95 13.03
CA ALA A 186 -4.21 4.95 12.94
C ALA A 186 -3.74 3.62 12.30
N ALA A 187 -2.81 3.69 11.35
CA ALA A 187 -2.34 2.54 10.58
C ALA A 187 -1.36 1.63 11.33
N VAL A 188 -0.78 2.05 12.46
CA VAL A 188 0.25 1.26 13.18
C VAL A 188 -0.28 -0.10 13.60
N ILE A 189 -1.41 -0.15 14.30
CA ILE A 189 -2.00 -1.42 14.78
C ILE A 189 -2.44 -2.30 13.59
N PRO A 190 -3.20 -1.78 12.60
CA PRO A 190 -3.59 -2.55 11.41
C PRO A 190 -2.40 -3.09 10.61
N GLY A 191 -1.37 -2.27 10.40
CA GLY A 191 -0.16 -2.67 9.70
C GLY A 191 0.60 -3.80 10.41
N ILE A 192 0.74 -3.70 11.74
CA ILE A 192 1.33 -4.77 12.56
C ILE A 192 0.45 -6.03 12.53
N ALA A 193 -0.88 -5.89 12.62
CA ALA A 193 -1.79 -7.02 12.55
C ALA A 193 -1.66 -7.80 11.24
N ILE A 194 -1.52 -7.11 10.10
CA ILE A 194 -1.26 -7.75 8.80
C ILE A 194 0.10 -8.43 8.79
N LEU A 195 1.17 -7.77 9.24
CA LEU A 195 2.51 -8.37 9.32
C LEU A 195 2.49 -9.66 10.15
N LEU A 196 1.83 -9.62 11.31
CA LEU A 196 1.66 -10.78 12.19
C LEU A 196 0.83 -11.87 11.52
N SER A 197 -0.24 -11.53 10.79
CA SER A 197 -1.04 -12.51 10.07
C SER A 197 -0.22 -13.28 9.03
N ILE A 198 0.67 -12.59 8.30
CA ILE A 198 1.57 -13.21 7.31
C ILE A 198 2.61 -14.08 8.01
N LEU A 199 3.19 -13.60 9.12
CA LEU A 199 4.17 -14.34 9.91
C LEU A 199 3.56 -15.62 10.50
N ILE A 200 2.36 -15.52 11.09
CA ILE A 200 1.61 -16.67 11.63
C ILE A 200 1.30 -17.67 10.51
N THR A 201 0.82 -17.18 9.35
CA THR A 201 0.54 -18.04 8.19
C THR A 201 1.79 -18.80 7.76
N ASN A 202 2.93 -18.11 7.65
CA ASN A 202 4.18 -18.75 7.28
C ASN A 202 4.61 -19.82 8.28
N LEU A 203 4.52 -19.54 9.59
CA LEU A 203 4.86 -20.51 10.64
C LEU A 203 3.96 -21.74 10.60
N ILE A 204 2.65 -21.56 10.38
CA ILE A 204 1.68 -22.67 10.28
C ILE A 204 2.00 -23.52 9.06
N VAL A 205 2.11 -22.91 7.87
CA VAL A 205 2.35 -23.64 6.62
C VAL A 205 3.71 -24.32 6.64
N ASN A 206 4.77 -23.65 7.11
CA ASN A 206 6.09 -24.26 7.25
C ASN A 206 6.07 -25.44 8.23
N ARG A 207 5.27 -25.39 9.31
CA ARG A 207 5.14 -26.50 10.24
C ARG A 207 4.38 -27.70 9.68
N ILE A 208 3.41 -27.46 8.80
CA ILE A 208 2.63 -28.51 8.13
C ILE A 208 3.48 -29.22 7.07
N TYR A 209 4.19 -28.46 6.23
CA TYR A 209 4.93 -29.02 5.09
C TYR A 209 6.42 -29.23 5.34
N LEU A 210 6.94 -28.77 6.48
CA LEU A 210 8.33 -28.94 6.91
C LEU A 210 9.35 -28.43 5.86
N TYR A 211 9.09 -27.26 5.27
CA TYR A 211 9.97 -26.70 4.23
C TYR A 211 11.36 -26.40 4.76
N GLU A 212 11.44 -25.71 5.91
CA GLU A 212 12.70 -25.32 6.54
C GLU A 212 12.92 -26.09 7.85
N GLY A 213 14.02 -26.82 7.91
CA GLY A 213 14.49 -27.47 9.13
C GLY A 213 15.18 -26.47 10.05
N GLY A 214 14.52 -26.08 11.14
CA GLY A 214 15.16 -25.24 12.17
C GLY A 214 16.18 -26.04 12.99
N GLY A 215 17.39 -25.51 13.12
CA GLY A 215 18.35 -25.96 14.11
C GLY A 215 17.91 -25.54 15.52
N THR A 216 18.13 -26.39 16.53
CA THR A 216 17.88 -26.01 17.93
C THR A 216 19.04 -25.15 18.42
N LEU A 217 18.85 -23.83 18.48
CA LEU A 217 19.79 -22.93 19.13
C LEU A 217 19.49 -22.83 20.63
N SER A 218 20.55 -22.79 21.45
CA SER A 218 20.42 -22.42 22.86
C SER A 218 20.01 -20.95 22.99
N PHE A 219 19.26 -20.59 24.04
CA PHE A 219 18.90 -19.19 24.31
C PHE A 219 20.13 -18.27 24.44
N GLY A 220 21.23 -18.78 25.00
CA GLY A 220 22.48 -18.02 25.12
C GLY A 220 23.16 -17.79 23.76
N GLU A 221 23.09 -18.77 22.85
CA GLU A 221 23.63 -18.65 21.49
C GLU A 221 22.78 -17.70 20.65
N TRP A 222 21.46 -17.80 20.76
CA TRP A 222 20.52 -16.87 20.13
C TRP A 222 20.79 -15.42 20.57
N LEU A 223 20.88 -15.17 21.88
CA LEU A 223 21.11 -13.83 22.41
C LEU A 223 22.48 -13.28 21.99
N SER A 224 23.52 -14.14 21.95
CA SER A 224 24.84 -13.75 21.46
C SER A 224 24.81 -13.38 19.97
N ASN A 225 24.12 -14.18 19.15
CA ASN A 225 23.99 -13.94 17.71
C ASN A 225 23.20 -12.66 17.44
N LEU A 226 22.08 -12.46 18.14
CA LEU A 226 21.29 -11.25 18.05
C LEU A 226 22.11 -10.01 18.46
N GLY A 227 22.82 -10.07 19.58
CA GLY A 227 23.68 -8.99 20.04
C GLY A 227 24.80 -8.66 19.05
N ARG A 228 25.41 -9.67 18.41
CA ARG A 228 26.41 -9.47 17.35
C ARG A 228 25.79 -8.83 16.11
N SER A 229 24.65 -9.33 15.62
CA SER A 229 23.96 -8.79 14.46
C SER A 229 23.55 -7.34 14.67
N LEU A 230 22.92 -7.03 15.82
CA LEU A 230 22.57 -5.66 16.21
C LEU A 230 23.80 -4.77 16.31
N LYS A 231 24.87 -5.21 16.97
CA LYS A 231 26.11 -4.43 17.06
C LYS A 231 26.75 -4.18 15.69
N SER A 232 26.64 -5.13 14.76
CA SER A 232 27.17 -5.01 13.40
C SER A 232 26.30 -4.17 12.45
N GLY A 233 25.03 -3.92 12.81
CA GLY A 233 24.02 -3.32 11.95
C GLY A 233 23.23 -2.18 12.58
N TRP A 234 23.58 -1.72 13.79
CA TRP A 234 22.81 -0.71 14.53
C TRP A 234 22.59 0.58 13.73
N TYR A 235 23.56 0.95 12.88
CA TYR A 235 23.48 2.14 12.05
C TYR A 235 22.35 2.05 11.02
N ALA A 236 21.98 0.86 10.54
CA ALA A 236 20.85 0.69 9.62
C ALA A 236 19.52 1.13 10.25
N PHE A 237 19.40 1.06 11.58
CA PHE A 237 18.18 1.45 12.31
C PHE A 237 18.09 2.95 12.59
N ILE A 238 19.14 3.74 12.29
CA ILE A 238 19.09 5.21 12.42
C ILE A 238 17.98 5.78 11.54
N VAL A 239 17.87 5.32 10.29
CA VAL A 239 16.92 5.85 9.32
C VAL A 239 15.46 5.56 9.74
N PRO A 240 15.05 4.30 10.02
CA PRO A 240 13.76 4.05 10.66
C PRO A 240 13.57 4.85 11.95
N GLY A 241 14.57 4.89 12.83
CA GLY A 241 14.48 5.62 14.10
C GLY A 241 14.11 7.09 13.92
N ILE A 242 14.73 7.77 12.95
CA ILE A 242 14.42 9.16 12.60
C ILE A 242 12.98 9.30 12.10
N ILE A 243 12.55 8.42 11.21
CA ILE A 243 11.20 8.44 10.62
C ILE A 243 10.15 8.25 11.71
N PHE A 244 10.27 7.16 12.49
CA PHE A 244 9.32 6.82 13.54
C PHE A 244 9.30 7.89 14.63
N TYR A 245 10.46 8.26 15.19
CA TYR A 245 10.52 9.27 16.23
C TYR A 245 10.03 10.63 15.72
N GLY A 246 10.43 11.04 14.52
CA GLY A 246 10.04 12.31 13.92
C GLY A 246 8.53 12.47 13.77
N ILE A 247 7.91 11.50 13.09
CA ILE A 247 6.48 11.55 12.77
C ILE A 247 5.63 11.29 14.03
N PHE A 248 5.88 10.21 14.76
CA PHE A 248 5.01 9.80 15.87
C PHE A 248 5.18 10.68 17.12
N SER A 249 6.30 11.40 17.27
CA SER A 249 6.41 12.44 18.32
C SER A 249 5.81 13.79 17.92
N GLY A 250 5.29 13.93 16.69
CA GLY A 250 4.73 15.17 16.17
C GLY A 250 5.76 16.27 15.90
N ARG A 251 7.05 15.95 15.93
CA ARG A 251 8.14 16.93 15.70
C ARG A 251 8.44 17.18 14.24
N LEU A 252 8.23 16.17 13.39
CA LEU A 252 8.44 16.25 11.95
C LEU A 252 7.17 15.84 11.22
N THR A 253 6.83 16.59 10.18
CA THR A 253 5.85 16.17 9.18
C THR A 253 6.39 14.99 8.36
N PRO A 254 5.53 14.21 7.69
CA PRO A 254 5.98 13.14 6.78
C PRO A 254 7.03 13.60 5.75
N THR A 255 6.85 14.80 5.19
CA THR A 255 7.79 15.39 4.23
C THR A 255 9.15 15.66 4.86
N GLU A 256 9.19 16.30 6.04
CA GLU A 256 10.45 16.60 6.73
C GLU A 256 11.15 15.32 7.19
N ALA A 257 10.39 14.32 7.65
CA ALA A 257 10.92 13.01 8.02
C ALA A 257 11.56 12.30 6.81
N GLY A 258 10.90 12.31 5.65
CA GLY A 258 11.44 11.77 4.40
C GLY A 258 12.70 12.52 3.93
N ALA A 259 12.71 13.85 4.02
CA ALA A 259 13.86 14.69 3.66
C ALA A 259 15.07 14.40 4.55
N LEU A 260 14.86 14.31 5.87
CA LEU A 260 15.93 13.99 6.80
C LEU A 260 16.43 12.55 6.60
N ALA A 261 15.53 11.60 6.39
CA ALA A 261 15.86 10.20 6.13
C ALA A 261 16.73 10.04 4.88
N VAL A 262 16.37 10.68 3.75
CA VAL A 262 17.16 10.56 2.52
C VAL A 262 18.56 11.17 2.67
N VAL A 263 18.67 12.36 3.30
CA VAL A 263 19.94 13.03 3.53
C VAL A 263 20.86 12.19 4.42
N VAL A 264 20.33 11.68 5.53
CA VAL A 264 21.09 10.83 6.46
C VAL A 264 21.54 9.53 5.77
N THR A 265 20.67 8.91 4.98
CA THR A 265 21.02 7.68 4.25
C THR A 265 22.13 7.93 3.22
N ILE A 266 22.10 9.06 2.50
CA ILE A 266 23.15 9.46 1.56
C ILE A 266 24.48 9.69 2.28
N ILE A 267 24.47 10.44 3.39
CA ILE A 267 25.66 10.70 4.22
C ILE A 267 26.25 9.38 4.70
N MET A 268 25.41 8.47 5.20
CA MET A 268 25.85 7.14 5.62
C MET A 268 26.46 6.34 4.47
N GLY A 269 25.89 6.41 3.27
CA GLY A 269 26.45 5.76 2.10
C GLY A 269 27.85 6.25 1.73
N PHE A 270 28.12 7.54 1.91
CA PHE A 270 29.48 8.10 1.75
C PHE A 270 30.43 7.66 2.87
N ILE A 271 29.99 7.68 4.13
CA ILE A 271 30.79 7.24 5.28
C ILE A 271 31.17 5.75 5.15
N LEU A 272 30.21 4.91 4.75
CA LEU A 272 30.41 3.48 4.51
C LEU A 272 31.14 3.18 3.20
N LYS A 273 31.41 4.21 2.37
CA LYS A 273 32.02 4.10 1.03
C LYS A 273 31.26 3.17 0.08
N THR A 274 29.95 3.07 0.26
CA THR A 274 29.05 2.27 -0.58
C THR A 274 28.39 3.10 -1.68
N LEU A 275 28.38 4.43 -1.56
CA LEU A 275 27.89 5.35 -2.58
C LEU A 275 28.99 6.21 -3.19
N ARG A 276 28.83 6.53 -4.48
CA ARG A 276 29.62 7.50 -5.24
C ARG A 276 28.71 8.58 -5.80
N LEU A 277 29.26 9.77 -6.07
CA LEU A 277 28.50 10.85 -6.72
C LEU A 277 27.94 10.44 -8.09
N SER A 278 28.58 9.49 -8.77
CA SER A 278 28.11 8.92 -10.04
C SER A 278 26.79 8.14 -9.91
N ASP A 279 26.39 7.72 -8.71
CA ASP A 279 25.17 6.94 -8.49
C ASP A 279 23.91 7.82 -8.45
N PHE A 280 24.08 9.13 -8.20
CA PHE A 280 22.98 10.09 -8.02
C PHE A 280 22.01 10.15 -9.20
N PRO A 281 22.45 10.28 -10.46
CA PRO A 281 21.53 10.32 -11.59
C PRO A 281 20.64 9.07 -11.66
N ALA A 282 21.22 7.88 -11.43
CA ALA A 282 20.47 6.63 -11.46
C ALA A 282 19.49 6.51 -10.29
N MET A 283 19.83 7.05 -9.12
CA MET A 283 18.94 7.11 -7.95
C MET A 283 17.74 8.02 -8.22
N LEU A 284 18.00 9.24 -8.70
CA LEU A 284 16.97 10.21 -9.03
C LEU A 284 16.04 9.72 -10.14
N VAL A 285 16.57 9.07 -11.17
CA VAL A 285 15.75 8.48 -12.26
C VAL A 285 14.80 7.40 -11.73
N THR A 286 15.23 6.60 -10.75
CA THR A 286 14.39 5.54 -10.18
C THR A 286 13.20 6.14 -9.45
N SER A 287 13.43 7.15 -8.59
CA SER A 287 12.34 7.90 -7.94
C SER A 287 11.47 8.66 -8.93
N ALA A 288 12.06 9.26 -9.96
CA ALA A 288 11.32 9.99 -11.00
C ALA A 288 10.38 9.08 -11.80
N LYS A 289 10.76 7.82 -12.07
CA LYS A 289 9.89 6.87 -12.77
C LYS A 289 8.62 6.55 -11.98
N VAL A 290 8.74 6.32 -10.67
CA VAL A 290 7.59 6.04 -9.82
C VAL A 290 6.70 7.28 -9.71
N ASN A 291 7.29 8.46 -9.50
CA ASN A 291 6.55 9.72 -9.48
C ASN A 291 5.91 10.10 -10.81
N GLY A 292 6.54 9.76 -11.93
CA GLY A 292 6.01 10.02 -13.27
C GLY A 292 4.73 9.25 -13.56
N VAL A 293 4.41 8.22 -12.78
CA VAL A 293 3.13 7.52 -12.81
C VAL A 293 2.16 8.09 -11.78
N ILE A 294 2.62 8.32 -10.55
CA ILE A 294 1.78 8.75 -9.42
C ILE A 294 1.26 10.18 -9.60
N LEU A 295 2.11 11.15 -9.94
CA LEU A 295 1.72 12.55 -10.02
C LEU A 295 0.64 12.81 -11.06
N PRO A 296 0.69 12.26 -12.30
CA PRO A 296 -0.40 12.43 -13.25
C PRO A 296 -1.72 11.81 -12.79
N ILE A 297 -1.70 10.66 -12.08
CA ILE A 297 -2.92 10.05 -11.54
C ILE A 297 -3.61 11.02 -10.57
N ILE A 298 -2.83 11.67 -9.71
CA ILE A 298 -3.34 12.63 -8.72
C ILE A 298 -3.77 13.93 -9.41
N ALA A 299 -3.02 14.40 -10.41
CA ALA A 299 -3.40 15.58 -11.17
C ALA A 299 -4.79 15.41 -11.81
N PHE A 300 -5.08 14.22 -12.34
CA PHE A 300 -6.40 13.90 -12.91
C PHE A 300 -7.43 13.42 -11.87
N SER A 301 -7.05 13.23 -10.60
CA SER A 301 -7.99 12.75 -9.57
C SER A 301 -9.02 13.80 -9.19
N ALA A 302 -8.58 15.05 -9.00
CA ALA A 302 -9.46 16.16 -8.65
C ALA A 302 -10.54 16.41 -9.72
N PRO A 303 -10.21 16.61 -11.01
CA PRO A 303 -11.25 16.84 -12.04
C PRO A 303 -12.16 15.62 -12.22
N LEU A 304 -11.65 14.40 -12.04
CA LEU A 304 -12.49 13.19 -12.08
C LEU A 304 -13.47 13.15 -10.91
N ALA A 305 -12.99 13.36 -9.69
CA ALA A 305 -13.82 13.33 -8.49
C ALA A 305 -14.92 14.42 -8.54
N GLU A 306 -14.58 15.61 -9.04
CA GLU A 306 -15.52 16.70 -9.23
C GLU A 306 -16.58 16.37 -10.30
N ALA A 307 -16.17 15.82 -11.45
CA ALA A 307 -17.10 15.36 -12.48
C ALA A 307 -18.08 14.31 -11.95
N LEU A 308 -17.57 13.31 -11.21
CA LEU A 308 -18.40 12.26 -10.59
C LEU A 308 -19.37 12.83 -9.55
N ALA A 309 -18.93 13.82 -8.77
CA ALA A 309 -19.76 14.48 -7.76
C ALA A 309 -20.90 15.28 -8.41
N ILE A 310 -20.63 16.03 -9.48
CA ILE A 310 -21.64 16.83 -10.20
C ILE A 310 -22.72 15.93 -10.81
N MET A 311 -22.32 14.82 -11.43
CA MET A 311 -23.28 13.84 -11.98
C MET A 311 -24.01 13.03 -10.89
N GLY A 312 -23.69 13.22 -9.61
CA GLY A 312 -24.32 12.49 -8.51
C GLY A 312 -23.97 11.00 -8.47
N VAL A 313 -22.88 10.55 -9.12
CA VAL A 313 -22.48 9.14 -9.19
C VAL A 313 -22.32 8.51 -7.80
N PRO A 314 -21.65 9.14 -6.81
CA PRO A 314 -21.54 8.57 -5.47
C PRO A 314 -22.91 8.36 -4.80
N GLN A 315 -23.84 9.32 -4.95
CA GLN A 315 -25.17 9.20 -4.37
C GLN A 315 -26.01 8.12 -5.09
N GLY A 316 -25.91 8.03 -6.41
CA GLY A 316 -26.54 6.97 -7.20
C GLY A 316 -26.02 5.58 -6.83
N PHE A 317 -24.72 5.46 -6.57
CA PHE A 317 -24.11 4.24 -6.06
C PHE A 317 -24.66 3.85 -4.69
N VAL A 318 -24.72 4.80 -3.73
CA VAL A 318 -25.32 4.56 -2.41
C VAL A 318 -26.75 4.04 -2.56
N THR A 319 -27.61 4.74 -3.30
CA THR A 319 -29.02 4.35 -3.51
C THR A 319 -29.14 2.97 -4.17
N SER A 320 -28.29 2.65 -5.14
CA SER A 320 -28.32 1.36 -5.84
C SER A 320 -27.94 0.21 -4.92
N VAL A 321 -26.94 0.41 -4.06
CA VAL A 321 -26.47 -0.60 -3.12
C VAL A 321 -27.45 -0.76 -1.95
N THR A 322 -27.98 0.34 -1.40
CA THR A 322 -28.94 0.29 -0.29
C THR A 322 -30.28 -0.29 -0.71
N ALA A 323 -30.65 -0.20 -1.98
CA ALA A 323 -31.80 -0.93 -2.54
C ALA A 323 -31.64 -2.46 -2.50
N LEU A 324 -30.41 -2.98 -2.44
CA LEU A 324 -30.15 -4.41 -2.26
C LEU A 324 -30.18 -4.82 -0.78
N THR A 325 -29.62 -3.97 0.10
CA THR A 325 -29.52 -4.23 1.53
C THR A 325 -29.29 -2.95 2.32
N GLU A 326 -29.99 -2.79 3.44
CA GLU A 326 -29.78 -1.71 4.41
C GLU A 326 -28.91 -2.15 5.60
N ASP A 327 -28.60 -3.46 5.71
CA ASP A 327 -27.78 -3.99 6.80
C ASP A 327 -26.33 -3.47 6.72
N PRO A 328 -25.87 -2.67 7.71
CA PRO A 328 -24.51 -2.12 7.74
C PRO A 328 -23.42 -3.20 7.61
N TYR A 329 -23.65 -4.39 8.17
CA TYR A 329 -22.66 -5.46 8.14
C TYR A 329 -22.44 -6.00 6.72
N ILE A 330 -23.52 -6.13 5.95
CA ILE A 330 -23.47 -6.59 4.55
C ILE A 330 -22.91 -5.50 3.65
N LEU A 331 -23.25 -4.23 3.90
CA LEU A 331 -22.70 -3.08 3.17
C LEU A 331 -21.18 -3.00 3.30
N ILE A 332 -20.66 -3.18 4.52
CA ILE A 332 -19.21 -3.26 4.78
C ILE A 332 -18.58 -4.39 3.97
N LEU A 333 -19.18 -5.58 3.98
CA LEU A 333 -18.66 -6.74 3.25
C LEU A 333 -18.64 -6.50 1.74
N LEU A 334 -19.66 -5.83 1.20
CA LEU A 334 -19.74 -5.47 -0.21
C LEU A 334 -18.66 -4.45 -0.60
N MET A 335 -18.42 -3.43 0.23
CA MET A 335 -17.30 -2.49 0.03
C MET A 335 -15.96 -3.24 -0.02
N ILE A 336 -15.71 -4.14 0.94
CA ILE A 336 -14.48 -4.96 0.96
C ILE A 336 -14.36 -5.80 -0.31
N GLY A 337 -15.45 -6.42 -0.76
CA GLY A 337 -15.46 -7.22 -2.00
C GLY A 337 -15.09 -6.40 -3.23
N ILE A 338 -15.68 -5.20 -3.38
CA ILE A 338 -15.35 -4.26 -4.47
C ILE A 338 -13.88 -3.88 -4.41
N LEU A 339 -13.37 -3.54 -3.22
CA LEU A 339 -11.99 -3.11 -3.02
C LEU A 339 -10.98 -4.22 -3.34
N ILE A 340 -11.23 -5.45 -2.89
CA ILE A 340 -10.37 -6.61 -3.21
C ILE A 340 -10.37 -6.85 -4.71
N ALA A 341 -11.54 -6.85 -5.36
CA ALA A 341 -11.65 -7.04 -6.80
C ALA A 341 -10.91 -5.94 -7.59
N ALA A 342 -11.01 -4.69 -7.16
CA ALA A 342 -10.32 -3.58 -7.78
C ALA A 342 -8.79 -3.61 -7.55
N GLY A 343 -8.35 -4.05 -6.37
CA GLY A 343 -6.94 -4.28 -6.06
C GLY A 343 -6.31 -5.41 -6.89
N CYS A 344 -7.09 -6.39 -7.35
CA CYS A 344 -6.59 -7.41 -8.27
C CYS A 344 -6.14 -6.83 -9.62
N VAL A 345 -6.77 -5.74 -10.08
CA VAL A 345 -6.60 -5.18 -11.42
C VAL A 345 -5.67 -3.97 -11.43
N MET A 346 -5.81 -3.08 -10.46
CA MET A 346 -5.13 -1.78 -10.43
C MET A 346 -4.27 -1.58 -9.19
N GLU A 347 -3.26 -0.71 -9.31
CA GLU A 347 -2.43 -0.27 -8.20
C GLU A 347 -3.25 0.55 -7.18
N THR A 348 -2.69 0.76 -5.97
CA THR A 348 -3.33 1.49 -4.86
C THR A 348 -3.78 2.90 -5.24
N THR A 349 -2.93 3.66 -5.94
CA THR A 349 -3.17 5.10 -6.23
C THR A 349 -4.40 5.31 -7.11
N PRO A 350 -4.55 4.65 -8.28
CA PRO A 350 -5.78 4.70 -9.07
C PRO A 350 -7.03 4.29 -8.28
N ASN A 351 -6.92 3.22 -7.47
CA ASN A 351 -8.04 2.71 -6.69
C ASN A 351 -8.50 3.73 -5.63
N ILE A 352 -7.58 4.38 -4.93
CA ILE A 352 -7.90 5.43 -3.96
C ILE A 352 -8.62 6.59 -4.66
N VAL A 353 -8.04 7.07 -5.75
CA VAL A 353 -8.57 8.23 -6.51
C VAL A 353 -9.99 7.99 -7.02
N ILE A 354 -10.29 6.79 -7.52
CA ILE A 354 -11.59 6.49 -8.13
C ILE A 354 -12.60 6.04 -7.08
N LEU A 355 -12.22 5.10 -6.21
CA LEU A 355 -13.17 4.41 -5.34
C LEU A 355 -13.41 5.12 -4.02
N ALA A 356 -12.46 5.91 -3.50
CA ALA A 356 -12.67 6.58 -2.22
C ALA A 356 -13.85 7.57 -2.27
N PRO A 357 -13.97 8.46 -3.28
CA PRO A 357 -15.13 9.36 -3.39
C PRO A 357 -16.47 8.64 -3.59
N ILE A 358 -16.46 7.43 -4.17
CA ILE A 358 -17.67 6.64 -4.43
C ILE A 358 -18.11 5.86 -3.19
N LEU A 359 -17.16 5.25 -2.46
CA LEU A 359 -17.44 4.39 -1.32
C LEU A 359 -17.55 5.15 0.00
N LYS A 360 -16.90 6.32 0.14
CA LYS A 360 -16.93 7.13 1.36
C LYS A 360 -18.36 7.57 1.75
N PRO A 361 -19.22 8.05 0.84
CA PRO A 361 -20.61 8.38 1.19
C PRO A 361 -21.41 7.17 1.68
N LEU A 362 -21.11 5.96 1.20
CA LEU A 362 -21.74 4.73 1.70
C LEU A 362 -21.28 4.40 3.13
N ALA A 363 -19.98 4.58 3.41
CA ALA A 363 -19.43 4.43 4.76
C ALA A 363 -20.04 5.46 5.74
N ASP A 364 -20.21 6.70 5.29
CA ASP A 364 -20.84 7.77 6.08
C ASP A 364 -22.32 7.48 6.36
N ASN A 365 -23.04 6.91 5.39
CA ASN A 365 -24.45 6.53 5.54
C ASN A 365 -24.68 5.52 6.67
N ILE A 366 -23.73 4.60 6.89
CA ILE A 366 -23.78 3.59 7.95
C ILE A 366 -23.09 4.04 9.25
N GLY A 367 -22.60 5.29 9.32
CA GLY A 367 -21.92 5.84 10.48
C GLY A 367 -20.52 5.26 10.74
N MET A 368 -19.84 4.74 9.72
CA MET A 368 -18.46 4.26 9.84
C MET A 368 -17.50 5.44 10.03
N ASN A 369 -16.58 5.33 11.00
CA ASN A 369 -15.57 6.37 11.24
C ASN A 369 -14.71 6.56 9.97
N GLU A 370 -14.48 7.82 9.59
CA GLU A 370 -13.76 8.16 8.36
C GLU A 370 -12.33 7.63 8.32
N ILE A 371 -11.63 7.60 9.46
CA ILE A 371 -10.27 7.06 9.54
C ILE A 371 -10.33 5.54 9.45
N GLN A 372 -11.29 4.90 10.12
CA GLN A 372 -11.52 3.46 9.98
C GLN A 372 -11.78 3.08 8.51
N PHE A 373 -12.59 3.85 7.79
CA PHE A 373 -12.83 3.65 6.36
C PHE A 373 -11.52 3.69 5.57
N CYS A 374 -10.66 4.69 5.81
CA CYS A 374 -9.37 4.81 5.13
C CYS A 374 -8.48 3.58 5.36
N ILE A 375 -8.37 3.13 6.62
CA ILE A 375 -7.54 1.97 6.96
C ILE A 375 -8.13 0.69 6.36
N MET A 376 -9.45 0.48 6.47
CA MET A 376 -10.14 -0.64 5.85
C MET A 376 -9.90 -0.66 4.34
N MET A 377 -10.03 0.50 3.68
CA MET A 377 -9.88 0.63 2.24
C MET A 377 -8.49 0.18 1.77
N ILE A 378 -7.44 0.73 2.37
CA ILE A 378 -6.05 0.41 2.00
C ILE A 378 -5.72 -1.05 2.33
N THR A 379 -6.24 -1.57 3.45
CA THR A 379 -6.03 -2.98 3.82
C THR A 379 -6.71 -3.94 2.85
N ALA A 380 -7.95 -3.65 2.43
CA ALA A 380 -8.67 -4.46 1.44
C ALA A 380 -7.98 -4.44 0.07
N LEU A 381 -7.47 -3.28 -0.37
CA LEU A 381 -6.67 -3.16 -1.59
C LEU A 381 -5.40 -4.02 -1.52
N GLY A 382 -4.70 -4.01 -0.38
CA GLY A 382 -3.51 -4.84 -0.16
C GLY A 382 -3.77 -6.34 -0.24
N VAL A 383 -4.95 -6.82 0.18
CA VAL A 383 -5.39 -8.21 -0.04
C VAL A 383 -5.56 -8.50 -1.53
N GLY A 384 -6.11 -7.55 -2.29
CA GLY A 384 -6.25 -7.65 -3.75
C GLY A 384 -4.92 -7.90 -4.48
N PHE A 385 -3.80 -7.35 -4.00
CA PHE A 385 -2.49 -7.49 -4.67
C PHE A 385 -1.93 -8.91 -4.71
N ILE A 386 -2.48 -9.82 -3.90
CA ILE A 386 -2.10 -11.24 -3.85
C ILE A 386 -3.26 -12.20 -4.09
N THR A 387 -4.46 -11.68 -4.41
CA THR A 387 -5.66 -12.49 -4.62
C THR A 387 -5.68 -13.05 -6.06
N PRO A 388 -5.91 -14.35 -6.30
CA PRO A 388 -6.05 -14.90 -7.65
C PRO A 388 -7.33 -14.39 -8.35
N PRO A 389 -7.40 -14.26 -9.70
CA PRO A 389 -6.42 -14.67 -10.72
C PRO A 389 -5.42 -13.58 -11.13
N LEU A 390 -5.63 -12.33 -10.68
CA LEU A 390 -4.82 -11.16 -11.00
C LEU A 390 -4.33 -10.54 -9.69
N GLY A 391 -3.04 -10.23 -9.56
CA GLY A 391 -2.53 -9.56 -8.37
C GLY A 391 -1.20 -8.89 -8.65
N LEU A 392 -1.11 -7.59 -8.39
CA LEU A 392 0.04 -6.76 -8.76
C LEU A 392 1.35 -7.36 -8.23
N ASN A 393 1.39 -7.79 -6.97
CA ASN A 393 2.59 -8.40 -6.39
C ASN A 393 2.91 -9.76 -6.98
N LEU A 394 1.90 -10.52 -7.39
CA LEU A 394 2.12 -11.78 -8.10
C LEU A 394 2.79 -11.53 -9.47
N PHE A 395 2.41 -10.46 -10.18
CA PHE A 395 3.07 -10.05 -11.44
C PHE A 395 4.50 -9.57 -11.21
N VAL A 396 4.74 -8.74 -10.19
CA VAL A 396 6.10 -8.25 -9.86
C VAL A 396 7.03 -9.42 -9.54
N VAL A 397 6.59 -10.34 -8.68
CA VAL A 397 7.41 -11.48 -8.27
C VAL A 397 7.57 -12.49 -9.41
N SER A 398 6.53 -12.72 -10.22
CA SER A 398 6.65 -13.53 -11.44
C SER A 398 7.66 -12.93 -12.42
N GLY A 399 7.61 -11.61 -12.65
CA GLY A 399 8.52 -10.91 -13.55
C GLY A 399 9.99 -11.01 -13.16
N ILE A 400 10.31 -11.02 -11.87
CA ILE A 400 11.71 -11.17 -11.39
C ILE A 400 12.18 -12.62 -11.30
N THR A 401 11.27 -13.59 -11.12
CA THR A 401 11.63 -15.00 -10.87
C THR A 401 11.44 -15.93 -12.05
N GLY A 402 10.63 -15.53 -13.03
CA GLY A 402 10.16 -16.37 -14.14
C GLY A 402 9.11 -17.41 -13.76
N GLU A 403 8.66 -17.46 -12.50
CA GLU A 403 7.67 -18.44 -12.03
C GLU A 403 6.26 -18.07 -12.51
N SER A 404 5.43 -19.07 -12.81
CA SER A 404 4.06 -18.84 -13.30
C SER A 404 3.18 -18.17 -12.23
N ILE A 405 2.52 -17.06 -12.60
CA ILE A 405 1.59 -16.32 -11.74
C ILE A 405 0.56 -17.25 -11.11
N LEU A 406 -0.05 -18.15 -11.89
CA LEU A 406 -1.05 -19.11 -11.39
C LEU A 406 -0.51 -20.04 -10.31
N LYS A 407 0.77 -20.46 -10.41
CA LYS A 407 1.41 -21.30 -9.39
C LYS A 407 1.69 -20.50 -8.12
N ILE A 408 2.12 -19.24 -8.24
CA ILE A 408 2.32 -18.34 -7.11
C ILE A 408 0.96 -18.07 -6.44
N ALA A 409 -0.05 -17.71 -7.23
CA ALA A 409 -1.42 -17.42 -6.80
C ALA A 409 -2.03 -18.57 -5.99
N ALA A 410 -1.89 -19.82 -6.46
CA ALA A 410 -2.35 -20.99 -5.74
C ALA A 410 -1.68 -21.15 -4.36
N ARG A 411 -0.42 -20.73 -4.21
CA ARG A 411 0.32 -20.73 -2.93
C ARG A 411 0.05 -19.49 -2.08
N ALA A 412 -0.52 -18.43 -2.66
CA ALA A 412 -0.88 -17.19 -1.95
C ALA A 412 -2.18 -17.29 -1.15
N VAL A 413 -3.07 -18.25 -1.49
CA VAL A 413 -4.39 -18.41 -0.87
C VAL A 413 -4.39 -18.39 0.66
N PRO A 414 -3.49 -19.10 1.38
CA PRO A 414 -3.47 -19.03 2.85
C PRO A 414 -3.21 -17.61 3.38
N PHE A 415 -2.33 -16.85 2.71
CA PHE A 415 -2.04 -15.46 3.08
C PHE A 415 -3.22 -14.55 2.80
N VAL A 416 -3.88 -14.71 1.65
CA VAL A 416 -5.11 -13.98 1.30
C VAL A 416 -6.17 -14.17 2.39
N LEU A 417 -6.41 -15.42 2.81
CA LEU A 417 -7.41 -15.74 3.84
C LEU A 417 -7.08 -15.09 5.18
N CYS A 418 -5.83 -15.18 5.65
CA CYS A 418 -5.44 -14.60 6.93
C CYS A 418 -5.45 -13.06 6.90
N MET A 419 -5.01 -12.44 5.81
CA MET A 419 -5.09 -10.99 5.65
C MET A 419 -6.55 -10.53 5.52
N PHE A 420 -7.41 -11.29 4.84
CA PHE A 420 -8.84 -11.01 4.74
C PHE A 420 -9.51 -11.02 6.12
N VAL A 421 -9.16 -11.96 7.01
CA VAL A 421 -9.63 -11.95 8.40
C VAL A 421 -9.24 -10.65 9.11
N VAL A 422 -8.01 -10.16 8.91
CA VAL A 422 -7.58 -8.87 9.49
C VAL A 422 -8.38 -7.70 8.92
N VAL A 423 -8.69 -7.70 7.61
CA VAL A 423 -9.58 -6.70 7.00
C VAL A 423 -10.95 -6.71 7.67
N LEU A 424 -11.56 -7.88 7.88
CA LEU A 424 -12.84 -7.98 8.56
C LEU A 424 -12.77 -7.45 10.01
N LEU A 425 -11.68 -7.77 10.72
CA LEU A 425 -11.47 -7.24 12.08
C LEU A 425 -11.40 -5.71 12.07
N ILE A 426 -10.64 -5.11 11.16
CA ILE A 426 -10.55 -3.64 11.02
C ILE A 426 -11.90 -3.03 10.66
N ALA A 427 -12.65 -3.67 9.76
CA ALA A 427 -13.91 -3.16 9.26
C ALA A 427 -15.04 -3.21 10.30
N TYR A 428 -15.05 -4.22 11.18
CA TYR A 428 -16.10 -4.38 12.19
C TYR A 428 -15.68 -3.94 13.61
N VAL A 429 -14.40 -3.70 13.87
CA VAL A 429 -13.87 -3.28 15.17
C VAL A 429 -13.14 -1.94 15.03
N PRO A 430 -13.84 -0.79 15.16
CA PRO A 430 -13.25 0.54 14.98
C PRO A 430 -12.02 0.79 15.85
N ALA A 431 -11.99 0.22 17.05
CA ALA A 431 -10.88 0.35 18.00
C ALA A 431 -9.51 -0.06 17.42
N LEU A 432 -9.47 -0.95 16.41
CA LEU A 432 -8.21 -1.32 15.77
C LEU A 432 -7.60 -0.17 14.95
N SER A 433 -8.42 0.75 14.45
CA SER A 433 -7.96 1.92 13.68
C SER A 433 -7.99 3.21 14.49
N THR A 434 -8.79 3.29 15.56
CA THR A 434 -8.99 4.54 16.33
C THR A 434 -8.29 4.57 17.68
N SER A 435 -7.85 3.43 18.24
CA SER A 435 -7.31 3.38 19.62
C SER A 435 -6.05 4.20 19.88
N LEU A 436 -5.21 4.42 18.86
CA LEU A 436 -4.02 5.25 18.98
C LEU A 436 -4.29 6.74 18.74
N LEU A 437 -5.50 7.08 18.33
CA LEU A 437 -5.87 8.46 18.01
C LEU A 437 -6.30 9.22 19.27
N PRO A 438 -6.12 10.56 19.30
CA PRO A 438 -6.73 11.41 20.30
C PRO A 438 -8.26 11.23 20.36
N GLU A 439 -8.87 11.46 21.54
CA GLU A 439 -10.31 11.25 21.78
C GLU A 439 -11.22 11.98 20.78
N ILE A 440 -10.79 13.08 20.18
CA ILE A 440 -11.57 13.82 19.17
C ILE A 440 -11.79 13.05 17.86
N TYR A 441 -10.99 12.02 17.60
CA TYR A 441 -11.05 11.20 16.38
C TYR A 441 -11.58 9.78 16.63
N GLN A 442 -11.85 9.42 17.89
CA GLN A 442 -12.46 8.15 18.29
C GLN A 442 -13.98 8.26 18.16
#